data_AF-A0A1M3F1Z6-F1
#
_entry.id   AF-A0A1M3F1Z6-F1
#
_cell.length_a   1.000
_cell.length_b   1.000
_cell.length_c   1.000
_cell.angle_alpha   90.00
_cell.angle_beta   90.00
_cell.angle_gamma   90.00
#
_symmetry.space_group_name_H-M   'P 1'
#
loop_
_entity.id
_entity.type
_entity.pdbx_description
1 polymer ?
#
loop_
_entity_poly.entity_id
_entity_poly.type
_entity_poly.pdbx_seq_one_letter_code
_entity_poly.pdbx_strand_id
1 'polypeptide(L)'
;MESERPRPFAAGTRLPDFRDVVPARDVAALAAALSDVDLSGAPSVDLLARAVGWDQVIAMAQAAQAGVLGELTTRSEVGAFRLVDELQAALSCTAYQAQRMVTRAEGLAAHPRVSDELASGSLDLRRVDAVLDALPVGGDPRRWDGVVEAALDDAPLLSPPALRRLAEKLVIAAEPAQAEARCARARADRGLELRPVGDGMSLLTALLPAPAAVTVFTVVDALAGTARDAGDERDVHQRRADAFARLFDTIAATGALPDGTALPRKHRRRAEIQVTVAATTLLGLDEMPGELAGFGPIPAGMAREIARDGTWRRLLTDPVTGTLVERGTATYRPGADLTAFVIARDVTCTFMGCGQPGWRCELDHREPFDAERPADEQTTAANLDARCKHHHEQKTSGGWSVRRVPGSGACEWTDPWGITFTRLAIPITLTAAALAAIRHRDPDEPRWGCRPGADPPGGPTGSAGDPDEPPF
;
A
#
# COMPACT_ATOMS: atom_id res chain seq x y z
N MET A 1 -46.61 1.67 -22.26
CA MET A 1 -47.00 0.33 -21.79
C MET A 1 -45.78 -0.25 -21.10
N GLU A 2 -45.60 0.11 -19.83
CA GLU A 2 -44.49 -0.40 -19.01
C GLU A 2 -44.72 -1.90 -18.80
N SER A 3 -43.80 -2.74 -19.31
CA SER A 3 -43.83 -4.16 -19.01
C SER A 3 -43.39 -4.33 -17.55
N GLU A 4 -44.33 -4.64 -16.66
CA GLU A 4 -44.02 -5.07 -15.30
C GLU A 4 -43.07 -6.27 -15.38
N ARG A 5 -41.80 -6.06 -15.00
CA ARG A 5 -40.88 -7.19 -14.79
C ARG A 5 -41.49 -8.07 -13.70
N PRO A 6 -41.63 -9.39 -13.92
CA PRO A 6 -42.18 -10.28 -12.91
C PRO A 6 -41.35 -10.14 -11.63
N ARG A 7 -42.01 -9.87 -10.51
CA ARG A 7 -41.34 -9.85 -9.20
C ARG A 7 -40.85 -11.27 -8.93
N PRO A 8 -39.55 -11.48 -8.66
CA PRO A 8 -38.98 -12.83 -8.50
C PRO A 8 -39.51 -13.57 -7.26
N PHE A 9 -40.25 -12.89 -6.38
CA PHE A 9 -40.80 -13.44 -5.15
C PHE A 9 -42.26 -13.00 -4.97
N ALA A 10 -43.11 -13.91 -4.49
CA ALA A 10 -44.47 -13.56 -4.08
C ALA A 10 -44.43 -12.62 -2.86
N ALA A 11 -45.39 -11.70 -2.78
CA ALA A 11 -45.48 -10.80 -1.63
C ALA A 11 -45.68 -11.63 -0.35
N GLY A 12 -44.79 -11.46 0.64
CA GLY A 12 -44.85 -12.17 1.92
C GLY A 12 -44.05 -13.47 2.00
N THR A 13 -43.33 -13.88 0.96
CA THR A 13 -42.40 -15.02 1.04
C THR A 13 -41.27 -14.71 2.03
N ARG A 14 -41.22 -15.45 3.16
CA ARG A 14 -40.05 -15.46 4.04
C ARG A 14 -39.02 -16.42 3.45
N LEU A 15 -37.77 -15.97 3.37
CA LEU A 15 -36.66 -16.87 3.10
C LEU A 15 -36.58 -17.89 4.25
N PRO A 16 -36.36 -19.19 3.96
CA PRO A 16 -36.00 -20.14 4.99
C PRO A 16 -34.83 -19.60 5.82
N ASP A 17 -34.83 -19.80 7.14
CA ASP A 17 -33.58 -19.64 7.88
C ASP A 17 -32.70 -20.84 7.53
N PHE A 18 -31.79 -20.64 6.59
CA PHE A 18 -30.96 -21.71 6.07
C PHE A 18 -30.00 -22.28 7.13
N ARG A 19 -29.79 -21.56 8.24
CA ARG A 19 -29.07 -22.08 9.42
C ARG A 19 -29.81 -23.25 10.09
N ASP A 20 -31.13 -23.34 9.91
CA ASP A 20 -31.96 -24.45 10.43
C ASP A 20 -32.08 -25.61 9.43
N VAL A 21 -31.86 -25.36 8.13
CA VAL A 21 -32.09 -26.36 7.06
C VAL A 21 -30.90 -27.31 6.89
N VAL A 22 -29.69 -26.89 7.25
CA VAL A 22 -28.51 -27.76 7.28
C VAL A 22 -27.84 -27.62 8.65
N PRO A 23 -28.03 -28.59 9.57
CA PRO A 23 -27.26 -28.63 10.80
C PRO A 23 -25.81 -29.01 10.43
N ALA A 24 -25.01 -28.02 10.07
CA ALA A 24 -23.66 -28.22 9.56
C ALA A 24 -22.73 -28.63 10.70
N ARG A 25 -22.30 -29.89 10.69
CA ARG A 25 -21.10 -30.35 11.42
C ARG A 25 -19.95 -30.75 10.50
N ASP A 26 -20.18 -30.86 9.19
CA ASP A 26 -19.17 -31.27 8.19
C ASP A 26 -19.23 -30.43 6.91
N VAL A 27 -18.11 -29.78 6.57
CA VAL A 27 -17.94 -28.91 5.39
C VAL A 27 -18.05 -29.70 4.09
N ALA A 28 -17.58 -30.95 4.07
CA ALA A 28 -17.59 -31.79 2.86
C ALA A 28 -19.02 -32.19 2.47
N ALA A 29 -19.82 -32.58 3.45
CA ALA A 29 -21.23 -32.92 3.24
C ALA A 29 -22.05 -31.75 2.68
N LEU A 30 -21.87 -30.53 3.22
CA LEU A 30 -22.57 -29.34 2.74
C LEU A 30 -22.12 -28.95 1.32
N ALA A 31 -20.82 -28.94 1.06
CA ALA A 31 -20.30 -28.65 -0.28
C ALA A 31 -20.82 -29.65 -1.33
N ALA A 32 -20.90 -30.94 -0.99
CA ALA A 32 -21.45 -31.97 -1.86
C ALA A 32 -22.94 -31.72 -2.15
N ALA A 33 -23.75 -31.44 -1.12
CA ALA A 33 -25.18 -31.16 -1.28
C ALA A 33 -25.47 -29.90 -2.13
N LEU A 34 -24.59 -28.90 -2.08
CA LEU A 34 -24.72 -27.68 -2.87
C LEU A 34 -24.29 -27.86 -4.34
N SER A 35 -23.36 -28.77 -4.59
CA SER A 35 -22.78 -29.02 -5.92
C SER A 35 -23.67 -29.85 -6.84
N ASP A 36 -24.54 -30.69 -6.28
CA ASP A 36 -25.32 -31.69 -7.02
C ASP A 36 -26.69 -31.17 -7.52
N VAL A 37 -26.75 -29.99 -8.17
CA VAL A 37 -28.01 -29.43 -8.72
C VAL A 37 -27.85 -28.66 -10.02
N ASP A 38 -28.83 -28.84 -10.92
CA ASP A 38 -29.01 -28.06 -12.13
C ASP A 38 -29.44 -26.61 -11.82
N LEU A 39 -28.52 -25.67 -12.03
CA LEU A 39 -28.75 -24.24 -11.83
C LEU A 39 -29.67 -23.62 -12.88
N SER A 40 -29.77 -24.22 -14.07
CA SER A 40 -30.50 -23.63 -15.20
C SER A 40 -32.02 -23.72 -15.04
N GLY A 41 -32.50 -24.74 -14.34
CA GLY A 41 -33.92 -24.95 -14.02
C GLY A 41 -34.36 -24.49 -12.63
N ALA A 42 -33.43 -24.03 -11.78
CA ALA A 42 -33.73 -23.70 -10.38
C ALA A 42 -34.48 -22.37 -10.23
N PRO A 43 -35.51 -22.27 -9.36
CA PRO A 43 -36.17 -21.01 -9.08
C PRO A 43 -35.22 -20.04 -8.34
N SER A 44 -35.44 -18.74 -8.49
CA SER A 44 -34.53 -17.70 -7.94
C SER A 44 -34.35 -17.79 -6.41
N VAL A 45 -35.35 -18.28 -5.68
CA VAL A 45 -35.27 -18.50 -4.24
C VAL A 45 -34.28 -19.62 -3.87
N ASP A 46 -34.21 -20.67 -4.68
CA ASP A 46 -33.28 -21.79 -4.47
C ASP A 46 -31.86 -21.40 -4.89
N LEU A 47 -31.71 -20.58 -5.92
CA LEU A 47 -30.41 -20.00 -6.29
C LEU A 47 -29.87 -19.09 -5.18
N LEU A 48 -30.73 -18.27 -4.57
CA LEU A 48 -30.36 -17.44 -3.43
C LEU A 48 -29.99 -18.31 -2.21
N ALA A 49 -30.78 -19.35 -1.92
CA ALA A 49 -30.48 -20.33 -0.88
C ALA A 49 -29.09 -20.96 -1.04
N ARG A 50 -28.76 -21.37 -2.28
CA ARG A 50 -27.48 -21.98 -2.61
C ARG A 50 -26.32 -21.01 -2.47
N ALA A 51 -26.50 -19.76 -2.89
CA ALA A 51 -25.50 -18.72 -2.69
C ALA A 51 -25.18 -18.53 -1.19
N VAL A 52 -26.22 -18.54 -0.33
CA VAL A 52 -26.05 -18.49 1.13
C VAL A 52 -25.37 -19.76 1.66
N GLY A 53 -25.74 -20.94 1.18
CA GLY A 53 -25.09 -22.19 1.57
C GLY A 53 -23.59 -22.25 1.21
N TRP A 54 -23.20 -21.70 0.04
CA TRP A 54 -21.78 -21.60 -0.31
C TRP A 54 -21.02 -20.61 0.57
N ASP A 55 -21.66 -19.53 1.02
CA ASP A 55 -21.08 -18.62 2.02
C ASP A 55 -20.82 -19.36 3.36
N GLN A 56 -21.72 -20.26 3.76
CA GLN A 56 -21.53 -21.15 4.91
C GLN A 56 -20.33 -22.09 4.71
N VAL A 57 -20.20 -22.73 3.55
CA VAL A 57 -19.03 -23.57 3.23
C VAL A 57 -17.72 -22.77 3.30
N ILE A 58 -17.71 -21.55 2.77
CA ILE A 58 -16.53 -20.66 2.80
C ILE A 58 -16.15 -20.35 4.25
N ALA A 59 -17.12 -20.02 5.10
CA ALA A 59 -16.91 -19.77 6.52
C ALA A 59 -16.30 -20.99 7.23
N MET A 60 -16.88 -22.18 7.02
CA MET A 60 -16.40 -23.43 7.62
C MET A 60 -14.97 -23.78 7.16
N ALA A 61 -14.65 -23.60 5.88
CA ALA A 61 -13.31 -23.83 5.34
C ALA A 61 -12.29 -22.84 5.94
N GLN A 62 -12.69 -21.59 6.16
CA GLN A 62 -11.85 -20.58 6.79
C GLN A 62 -11.65 -20.85 8.29
N ALA A 63 -12.64 -21.41 9.00
CA ALA A 63 -12.43 -21.91 10.37
C ALA A 63 -11.39 -23.04 10.40
N ALA A 64 -11.49 -24.02 9.50
CA ALA A 64 -10.53 -25.12 9.41
C ALA A 64 -9.10 -24.61 9.14
N GLN A 65 -8.94 -23.67 8.19
CA GLN A 65 -7.66 -23.02 7.92
C GLN A 65 -7.13 -22.29 9.17
N ALA A 66 -7.97 -21.52 9.86
CA ALA A 66 -7.56 -20.81 11.07
C ALA A 66 -7.12 -21.76 12.19
N GLY A 67 -7.74 -22.94 12.32
CA GLY A 67 -7.31 -23.98 13.27
C GLY A 67 -5.89 -24.48 12.97
N VAL A 68 -5.56 -24.75 11.70
CA VAL A 68 -4.20 -25.15 11.27
C VAL A 68 -3.19 -24.04 11.56
N LEU A 69 -3.55 -22.79 11.24
CA LEU A 69 -2.70 -21.63 11.51
C LEU A 69 -2.50 -21.39 13.01
N GLY A 70 -3.53 -21.61 13.83
CA GLY A 70 -3.43 -21.52 15.28
C GLY A 70 -2.42 -22.51 15.85
N GLU A 71 -2.43 -23.75 15.35
CA GLU A 71 -1.43 -24.76 15.73
C GLU A 71 -0.01 -24.41 15.23
N LEU A 72 0.11 -23.79 14.05
CA LEU A 72 1.41 -23.28 13.60
C LEU A 72 1.94 -22.15 14.49
N THR A 73 1.07 -21.26 14.96
CA THR A 73 1.44 -20.20 15.90
C THR A 73 1.90 -20.76 17.25
N THR A 74 1.27 -21.83 17.77
CA THR A 74 1.70 -22.46 19.03
C THR A 74 3.01 -23.23 18.92
N ARG A 75 3.28 -23.84 17.75
CA ARG A 75 4.51 -24.61 17.48
C ARG A 75 5.70 -23.76 17.05
N SER A 76 5.48 -22.55 16.56
CA SER A 76 6.55 -21.68 16.10
C SER A 76 7.42 -21.23 17.28
N GLU A 77 8.61 -21.82 17.41
CA GLU A 77 9.63 -21.44 18.40
C GLU A 77 10.14 -20.00 18.20
N VAL A 78 9.85 -19.39 17.03
CA VAL A 78 10.48 -18.14 16.57
C VAL A 78 9.49 -16.98 16.43
N GLY A 79 8.24 -17.16 16.87
CA GLY A 79 7.22 -16.11 17.01
C GLY A 79 6.45 -15.75 15.73
N ALA A 80 5.35 -15.02 15.91
CA ALA A 80 4.36 -14.72 14.86
C ALA A 80 4.91 -13.99 13.62
N PHE A 81 5.95 -13.17 13.77
CA PHE A 81 6.54 -12.41 12.66
C PHE A 81 7.12 -13.30 11.55
N ARG A 82 7.73 -14.45 11.89
CA ARG A 82 8.28 -15.35 10.86
C ARG A 82 7.20 -16.16 10.13
N LEU A 83 6.11 -16.51 10.81
CA LEU A 83 4.98 -17.20 10.20
C LEU A 83 4.30 -16.31 9.13
N VAL A 84 4.25 -14.99 9.35
CA VAL A 84 3.72 -14.04 8.36
C VAL A 84 4.54 -14.05 7.08
N ASP A 85 5.87 -14.01 7.19
CA ASP A 85 6.76 -14.05 6.02
C ASP A 85 6.69 -15.40 5.28
N GLU A 86 6.59 -16.52 6.02
CA GLU A 86 6.41 -17.86 5.45
C GLU A 86 5.09 -17.99 4.68
N LEU A 87 3.98 -17.50 5.24
CA LEU A 87 2.69 -17.47 4.57
C LEU A 87 2.70 -16.53 3.36
N GLN A 88 3.37 -15.38 3.46
CA GLN A 88 3.53 -14.45 2.35
C GLN A 88 4.21 -15.14 1.16
N ALA A 89 5.30 -15.86 1.42
CA ALA A 89 6.04 -16.60 0.41
C ALA A 89 5.21 -17.77 -0.15
N ALA A 90 4.63 -18.60 0.71
CA ALA A 90 3.91 -19.81 0.31
C ALA A 90 2.62 -19.51 -0.49
N LEU A 91 1.90 -18.45 -0.15
CA LEU A 91 0.65 -18.07 -0.81
C LEU A 91 0.82 -17.00 -1.88
N SER A 92 2.05 -16.50 -2.09
CA SER A 92 2.34 -15.38 -3.00
C SER A 92 1.42 -14.17 -2.74
N CYS A 93 1.20 -13.85 -1.47
CA CYS A 93 0.27 -12.80 -1.04
C CYS A 93 1.02 -11.59 -0.45
N THR A 94 0.29 -10.58 0.01
CA THR A 94 0.90 -9.42 0.69
C THR A 94 1.16 -9.73 2.17
N ALA A 95 2.17 -9.09 2.78
CA ALA A 95 2.42 -9.16 4.24
C ALA A 95 1.15 -8.91 5.06
N TYR A 96 0.33 -7.94 4.61
CA TYR A 96 -0.94 -7.62 5.23
C TYR A 96 -1.92 -8.81 5.20
N GLN A 97 -2.08 -9.48 4.05
CA GLN A 97 -2.95 -10.65 3.95
C GLN A 97 -2.49 -11.79 4.87
N ALA A 98 -1.19 -12.10 4.87
CA ALA A 98 -0.62 -13.11 5.76
C ALA A 98 -0.81 -12.75 7.25
N GLN A 99 -0.54 -11.49 7.63
CA GLN A 99 -0.76 -10.99 8.99
C GLN A 99 -2.23 -11.13 9.41
N ARG A 100 -3.17 -10.82 8.52
CA ARG A 100 -4.62 -10.98 8.78
C ARG A 100 -4.98 -12.44 9.08
N MET A 101 -4.38 -13.40 8.38
CA MET A 101 -4.63 -14.82 8.62
C MET A 101 -4.13 -15.25 10.00
N VAL A 102 -2.92 -14.84 10.39
CA VAL A 102 -2.33 -15.15 11.70
C VAL A 102 -3.11 -14.51 12.84
N THR A 103 -3.39 -13.20 12.77
CA THR A 103 -4.14 -12.47 13.81
C THR A 103 -5.54 -13.04 14.00
N ARG A 104 -6.19 -13.50 12.92
CA ARG A 104 -7.49 -14.17 13.02
C ARG A 104 -7.38 -15.51 13.74
N ALA A 105 -6.39 -16.33 13.40
CA ALA A 105 -6.17 -17.62 14.05
C ALA A 105 -5.94 -17.47 15.56
N GLU A 106 -5.14 -16.48 15.96
CA GLU A 106 -4.94 -16.13 17.37
C GLU A 106 -6.23 -15.69 18.06
N GLY A 107 -7.03 -14.83 17.41
CA GLY A 107 -8.31 -14.37 17.94
C GLY A 107 -9.34 -15.50 18.11
N LEU A 108 -9.41 -16.42 17.15
CA LEU A 108 -10.30 -17.59 17.23
C LEU A 108 -9.86 -18.58 18.30
N ALA A 109 -8.55 -18.79 18.48
CA ALA A 109 -8.02 -19.61 19.57
C ALA A 109 -8.29 -18.99 20.96
N ALA A 110 -8.34 -17.67 21.04
CA ALA A 110 -8.67 -16.95 22.27
C ALA A 110 -10.16 -16.98 22.61
N HIS A 111 -11.05 -16.95 21.61
CA HIS A 111 -12.50 -16.81 21.79
C HIS A 111 -13.27 -17.99 21.16
N PRO A 112 -13.48 -19.10 21.89
CA PRO A 112 -14.09 -20.32 21.36
C PRO A 112 -15.47 -20.13 20.73
N ARG A 113 -16.35 -19.30 21.31
CA ARG A 113 -17.67 -19.04 20.71
C ARG A 113 -17.56 -18.45 19.31
N VAL A 114 -16.61 -17.53 19.06
CA VAL A 114 -16.39 -16.97 17.70
C VAL A 114 -15.90 -18.06 16.75
N SER A 115 -15.02 -18.94 17.23
CA SER A 115 -14.57 -20.11 16.47
C SER A 115 -15.71 -21.05 16.12
N ASP A 116 -16.59 -21.35 17.06
CA ASP A 116 -17.73 -22.24 16.87
C ASP A 116 -18.76 -21.65 15.87
N GLU A 117 -19.00 -20.34 15.94
CA GLU A 117 -19.89 -19.63 14.99
C GLU A 117 -19.34 -19.63 13.56
N LEU A 118 -18.01 -19.50 13.38
CA LEU A 118 -17.37 -19.62 12.07
C LEU A 118 -17.34 -21.07 11.58
N ALA A 119 -17.05 -22.03 12.48
CA ALA A 119 -16.95 -23.45 12.17
C ALA A 119 -18.31 -24.09 11.85
N SER A 120 -19.40 -23.57 12.39
CA SER A 120 -20.77 -23.92 11.99
C SER A 120 -21.25 -23.17 10.73
N GLY A 121 -20.51 -22.13 10.33
CA GLY A 121 -20.86 -21.21 9.25
C GLY A 121 -22.07 -20.32 9.57
N SER A 122 -22.43 -20.20 10.85
CA SER A 122 -23.47 -19.30 11.34
C SER A 122 -23.07 -17.82 11.16
N LEU A 123 -21.77 -17.55 11.26
CA LEU A 123 -21.13 -16.27 10.92
C LEU A 123 -20.09 -16.43 9.81
N ASP A 124 -20.07 -15.44 8.91
CA ASP A 124 -19.03 -15.31 7.90
C ASP A 124 -17.77 -14.61 8.43
N LEU A 125 -16.68 -14.72 7.67
CA LEU A 125 -15.39 -14.15 8.03
C LEU A 125 -15.40 -12.65 8.31
N ARG A 126 -16.23 -11.87 7.59
CA ARG A 126 -16.26 -10.41 7.77
C ARG A 126 -16.91 -10.04 9.11
N ARG A 127 -17.89 -10.81 9.56
CA ARG A 127 -18.50 -10.63 10.89
C ARG A 127 -17.55 -11.06 12.00
N VAL A 128 -16.84 -12.18 11.81
CA VAL A 128 -15.76 -12.61 12.71
C VAL A 128 -14.69 -11.54 12.83
N ASP A 129 -14.16 -11.07 11.71
CA ASP A 129 -13.15 -10.01 11.66
C ASP A 129 -13.69 -8.70 12.29
N ALA A 130 -14.97 -8.37 12.10
CA ALA A 130 -15.59 -7.19 12.71
C ALA A 130 -15.62 -7.25 14.25
N VAL A 131 -15.83 -8.44 14.84
CA VAL A 131 -15.80 -8.64 16.29
C VAL A 131 -14.36 -8.61 16.79
N LEU A 132 -13.47 -9.39 16.19
CA LEU A 132 -12.07 -9.50 16.62
C LEU A 132 -11.32 -8.17 16.48
N ASP A 133 -11.53 -7.42 15.39
CA ASP A 133 -10.88 -6.12 15.16
C ASP A 133 -11.35 -5.01 16.11
N ALA A 134 -12.52 -5.18 16.73
CA ALA A 134 -13.02 -4.24 17.74
C ALA A 134 -12.32 -4.41 19.08
N LEU A 135 -11.71 -5.58 19.34
CA LEU A 135 -11.07 -5.89 20.60
C LEU A 135 -9.72 -5.17 20.74
N PRO A 136 -9.43 -4.59 21.91
CA PRO A 136 -8.13 -3.97 22.17
C PRO A 136 -6.99 -4.98 22.14
N VAL A 137 -5.94 -4.64 21.40
CA VAL A 137 -4.68 -5.40 21.39
C VAL A 137 -3.94 -5.24 22.73
N GLY A 138 -3.41 -6.35 23.24
CA GLY A 138 -2.57 -6.40 24.44
C GLY A 138 -3.30 -6.83 25.72
N GLY A 139 -2.55 -7.53 26.58
CA GLY A 139 -3.09 -8.24 27.74
C GLY A 139 -3.65 -9.62 27.37
N ASP A 140 -4.31 -10.28 28.33
CA ASP A 140 -5.03 -11.53 28.07
C ASP A 140 -6.27 -11.25 27.20
N PRO A 141 -6.35 -11.79 25.97
CA PRO A 141 -7.50 -11.58 25.10
C PRO A 141 -8.83 -12.07 25.73
N ARG A 142 -8.79 -13.14 26.54
CA ARG A 142 -9.98 -13.75 27.16
C ARG A 142 -10.72 -12.83 28.12
N ARG A 143 -10.09 -11.74 28.57
CA ARG A 143 -10.77 -10.71 29.38
C ARG A 143 -11.97 -10.09 28.67
N TRP A 144 -12.02 -10.17 27.33
CA TRP A 144 -13.11 -9.65 26.52
C TRP A 144 -14.20 -10.67 26.19
N ASP A 145 -14.14 -11.89 26.72
CA ASP A 145 -15.12 -12.94 26.43
C ASP A 145 -16.55 -12.44 26.66
N GLY A 146 -16.85 -11.78 27.79
CA GLY A 146 -18.20 -11.24 28.05
C GLY A 146 -18.66 -10.18 27.02
N VAL A 147 -17.74 -9.41 26.44
CA VAL A 147 -18.05 -8.44 25.37
C VAL A 147 -18.28 -9.14 24.03
N VAL A 148 -17.46 -10.16 23.74
CA VAL A 148 -17.61 -11.00 22.55
C VAL A 148 -18.95 -11.71 22.59
N GLU A 149 -19.29 -12.37 23.70
CA GLU A 149 -20.57 -13.04 23.91
C GLU A 149 -21.75 -12.08 23.65
N ALA A 150 -21.74 -10.89 24.25
CA ALA A 150 -22.78 -9.89 24.05
C ALA A 150 -22.86 -9.36 22.61
N ALA A 151 -21.73 -9.28 21.89
CA ALA A 151 -21.73 -8.88 20.49
C ALA A 151 -22.29 -9.98 19.57
N LEU A 152 -22.09 -11.25 19.93
CA LEU A 152 -22.52 -12.41 19.15
C LEU A 152 -24.01 -12.69 19.23
N ASP A 153 -24.70 -12.29 20.31
CA ASP A 153 -26.14 -12.51 20.50
C ASP A 153 -27.00 -11.97 19.34
N ASP A 154 -26.63 -10.83 18.77
CA ASP A 154 -27.32 -10.20 17.63
C ASP A 154 -26.52 -10.26 16.31
N ALA A 155 -25.31 -10.85 16.32
CA ALA A 155 -24.40 -10.84 15.16
C ALA A 155 -25.01 -11.36 13.85
N PRO A 156 -25.83 -12.44 13.85
CA PRO A 156 -26.50 -12.94 12.65
C PRO A 156 -27.42 -11.92 11.95
N LEU A 157 -27.96 -10.96 12.71
CA LEU A 157 -28.92 -9.95 12.24
C LEU A 157 -28.25 -8.63 11.84
N LEU A 158 -26.96 -8.46 12.16
CA LEU A 158 -26.22 -7.23 11.91
C LEU A 158 -25.37 -7.35 10.66
N SER A 159 -25.20 -6.25 9.92
CA SER A 159 -24.15 -6.16 8.90
C SER A 159 -22.78 -6.05 9.56
N PRO A 160 -21.68 -6.47 8.90
CA PRO A 160 -20.34 -6.38 9.50
C PRO A 160 -19.99 -4.98 10.06
N PRO A 161 -20.30 -3.85 9.38
CA PRO A 161 -20.07 -2.53 9.96
C PRO A 161 -20.95 -2.21 11.18
N ALA A 162 -22.19 -2.70 11.22
CA ALA A 162 -23.07 -2.51 12.37
C ALA A 162 -22.61 -3.32 13.59
N LEU A 163 -22.19 -4.58 13.35
CA LEU A 163 -21.62 -5.46 14.36
C LEU A 163 -20.32 -4.87 14.92
N ARG A 164 -19.41 -4.40 14.06
CA ARG A 164 -18.18 -3.71 14.49
C ARG A 164 -18.48 -2.53 15.41
N ARG A 165 -19.44 -1.68 15.02
CA ARG A 165 -19.86 -0.53 15.85
C ARG A 165 -20.45 -0.95 17.19
N LEU A 166 -21.21 -2.04 17.23
CA LEU A 166 -21.74 -2.59 18.48
C LEU A 166 -20.60 -3.10 19.37
N ALA A 167 -19.71 -3.92 18.83
CA ALA A 167 -18.55 -4.46 19.55
C ALA A 167 -17.63 -3.33 20.08
N GLU A 168 -17.32 -2.32 19.25
CA GLU A 168 -16.53 -1.15 19.67
C GLU A 168 -17.23 -0.39 20.83
N LYS A 169 -18.56 -0.23 20.77
CA LYS A 169 -19.32 0.40 21.87
C LYS A 169 -19.28 -0.44 23.15
N LEU A 170 -19.44 -1.76 23.05
CA LEU A 170 -19.38 -2.67 24.19
C LEU A 170 -18.00 -2.67 24.83
N VAL A 171 -16.93 -2.68 24.03
CA VAL A 171 -15.53 -2.54 24.51
C VAL A 171 -15.34 -1.21 25.25
N ILE A 172 -15.82 -0.10 24.69
CA ILE A 172 -15.70 1.22 25.33
C ILE A 172 -16.51 1.26 26.64
N ALA A 173 -17.72 0.70 26.64
CA ALA A 173 -18.58 0.68 27.83
C ALA A 173 -18.01 -0.20 28.95
N ALA A 174 -17.36 -1.31 28.61
CA ALA A 174 -16.73 -2.22 29.56
C ALA A 174 -15.47 -1.61 30.21
N GLU A 175 -14.62 -0.91 29.45
CA GLU A 175 -13.44 -0.23 30.00
C GLU A 175 -13.25 1.21 29.44
N PRO A 176 -14.01 2.21 29.94
CA PRO A 176 -13.94 3.58 29.44
C PRO A 176 -12.56 4.22 29.60
N ALA A 177 -11.91 4.02 30.76
CA ALA A 177 -10.58 4.57 31.04
C ALA A 177 -9.50 4.00 30.10
N GLN A 178 -9.58 2.71 29.76
CA GLN A 178 -8.66 2.10 28.79
C GLN A 178 -8.93 2.64 27.38
N ALA A 179 -10.20 2.84 27.01
CA ALA A 179 -10.57 3.47 25.74
C ALA A 179 -10.04 4.90 25.62
N GLU A 180 -10.12 5.70 26.69
CA GLU A 180 -9.54 7.04 26.75
C GLU A 180 -8.01 7.02 26.59
N ALA A 181 -7.33 6.10 27.29
CA ALA A 181 -5.88 5.91 27.15
C ALA A 181 -5.49 5.49 25.73
N ARG A 182 -6.26 4.60 25.08
CA ARG A 182 -6.05 4.23 23.67
C ARG A 182 -6.24 5.43 22.75
N CYS A 183 -7.30 6.21 22.93
CA CYS A 183 -7.51 7.44 22.16
C CYS A 183 -6.35 8.43 22.35
N ALA A 184 -5.84 8.57 23.57
CA ALA A 184 -4.68 9.41 23.86
C ALA A 184 -3.40 8.92 23.15
N ARG A 185 -3.15 7.60 23.13
CA ARG A 185 -2.02 7.01 22.40
C ARG A 185 -2.17 7.12 20.89
N ALA A 186 -3.33 6.77 20.33
CA ALA A 186 -3.60 6.84 18.89
C ALA A 186 -3.47 8.25 18.32
N ARG A 187 -3.66 9.29 19.15
CA ARG A 187 -3.34 10.67 18.74
C ARG A 187 -1.87 10.82 18.34
N ALA A 188 -0.94 10.05 18.89
CA ALA A 188 0.47 10.09 18.51
C ALA A 188 0.71 9.59 17.08
N ASP A 189 -0.14 8.69 16.57
CA ASP A 189 -0.02 8.09 15.23
C ASP A 189 -0.56 8.99 14.11
N ARG A 190 -1.16 10.14 14.46
CA ARG A 190 -1.69 11.11 13.49
C ARG A 190 -0.61 11.48 12.47
N GLY A 191 -0.99 11.48 11.19
CA GLY A 191 -0.04 11.62 10.10
C GLY A 191 -0.70 12.06 8.80
N LEU A 192 0.13 12.52 7.87
CA LEU A 192 -0.27 12.90 6.52
C LEU A 192 0.66 12.21 5.53
N GLU A 193 0.09 11.45 4.61
CA GLU A 193 0.81 10.70 3.58
C GLU A 193 0.35 11.15 2.19
N LEU A 194 1.30 11.34 1.28
CA LEU A 194 1.03 11.59 -0.14
C LEU A 194 1.56 10.41 -0.95
N ARG A 195 0.68 9.76 -1.71
CA ARG A 195 1.01 8.59 -2.52
C ARG A 195 0.57 8.79 -3.98
N PRO A 196 1.49 8.79 -4.95
CA PRO A 196 1.16 8.82 -6.37
C PRO A 196 0.32 7.59 -6.76
N VAL A 197 -0.68 7.78 -7.64
CA VAL A 197 -1.54 6.69 -8.12
C VAL A 197 -1.60 6.55 -9.65
N GLY A 198 -0.83 7.38 -10.38
CA GLY A 198 -0.79 7.38 -11.85
C GLY A 198 -1.61 8.51 -12.47
N ASP A 199 -1.49 8.70 -13.78
CA ASP A 199 -2.26 9.68 -14.58
C ASP A 199 -2.26 11.12 -14.05
N GLY A 200 -1.16 11.56 -13.45
CA GLY A 200 -1.05 12.89 -12.85
C GLY A 200 -1.81 13.05 -11.51
N MET A 201 -2.33 11.96 -10.94
CA MET A 201 -3.15 11.95 -9.73
C MET A 201 -2.39 11.38 -8.53
N SER A 202 -2.66 11.95 -7.35
CA SER A 202 -2.14 11.46 -6.06
C SER A 202 -3.24 11.33 -5.02
N LEU A 203 -3.08 10.35 -4.12
CA LEU A 203 -3.86 10.26 -2.90
C LEU A 203 -3.14 11.00 -1.77
N LEU A 204 -3.85 11.94 -1.16
CA LEU A 204 -3.44 12.58 0.09
C LEU A 204 -4.28 11.99 1.23
N THR A 205 -3.67 11.19 2.08
CA THR A 205 -4.33 10.49 3.19
C THR A 205 -3.98 11.15 4.51
N ALA A 206 -4.99 11.64 5.24
CA ALA A 206 -4.83 12.26 6.55
C ALA A 206 -5.41 11.36 7.65
N LEU A 207 -4.56 10.86 8.55
CA LEU A 207 -4.98 10.23 9.79
C LEU A 207 -5.00 11.29 10.89
N LEU A 208 -6.19 11.66 11.35
CA LEU A 208 -6.41 12.74 12.30
C LEU A 208 -7.23 12.25 13.50
N PRO A 209 -7.14 12.93 14.66
CA PRO A 209 -8.14 12.77 15.71
C PRO A 209 -9.54 13.00 15.14
N ALA A 210 -10.49 12.12 15.46
CA ALA A 210 -11.82 12.14 14.85
C ALA A 210 -12.50 13.53 14.85
N PRO A 211 -12.47 14.33 15.94
CA PRO A 211 -13.04 15.68 15.91
C PRO A 211 -12.40 16.59 14.86
N ALA A 212 -11.09 16.49 14.66
CA ALA A 212 -10.37 17.28 13.65
C ALA A 212 -10.70 16.81 12.22
N ALA A 213 -10.76 15.49 11.99
CA ALA A 213 -11.17 14.93 10.69
C ALA A 213 -12.57 15.38 10.29
N VAL A 214 -13.53 15.29 11.22
CA VAL A 214 -14.92 15.74 11.00
C VAL A 214 -14.97 17.24 10.72
N THR A 215 -14.18 18.03 11.44
CA THR A 215 -14.09 19.48 11.22
C THR A 215 -13.59 19.80 9.81
N VAL A 216 -12.46 19.19 9.39
CA VAL A 216 -11.91 19.36 8.04
C VAL A 216 -12.93 18.98 6.97
N PHE A 217 -13.54 17.80 7.11
CA PHE A 217 -14.52 17.31 6.14
C PHE A 217 -15.75 18.22 6.04
N THR A 218 -16.26 18.70 7.19
CA THR A 218 -17.41 19.61 7.25
C THR A 218 -17.13 20.93 6.54
N VAL A 219 -15.93 21.51 6.74
CA VAL A 219 -15.53 22.76 6.08
C VAL A 219 -15.39 22.56 4.56
N VAL A 220 -14.74 21.48 4.13
CA VAL A 220 -14.59 21.14 2.71
C VAL A 220 -15.95 20.92 2.05
N ASP A 221 -16.86 20.21 2.73
CA ASP A 221 -18.20 19.95 2.24
C ASP A 221 -19.02 21.23 2.09
N ALA A 222 -18.95 22.14 3.06
CA ALA A 222 -19.59 23.45 2.99
C ALA A 222 -19.06 24.28 1.80
N LEU A 223 -17.74 24.30 1.59
CA LEU A 223 -17.12 25.01 0.46
C LEU A 223 -17.53 24.40 -0.89
N ALA A 224 -17.58 23.07 -0.98
CA ALA A 224 -18.06 22.35 -2.16
C ALA A 224 -19.55 22.63 -2.46
N GLY A 225 -20.35 22.90 -1.42
CA GLY A 225 -21.74 23.31 -1.52
C GLY A 225 -21.94 24.72 -2.09
N THR A 226 -21.03 25.66 -1.80
CA THR A 226 -21.11 27.05 -2.28
C THR A 226 -20.82 27.24 -3.78
N ALA A 227 -20.30 26.21 -4.46
CA ALA A 227 -19.91 26.26 -5.88
C ALA A 227 -20.97 25.72 -6.86
N ARG A 228 -22.26 25.70 -6.50
CA ARG A 228 -23.33 25.31 -7.44
C ARG A 228 -23.72 26.47 -8.35
N ASP A 229 -22.85 26.80 -9.30
CA ASP A 229 -23.25 27.64 -10.42
C ASP A 229 -24.17 26.86 -11.37
N ALA A 230 -25.09 27.55 -12.04
CA ALA A 230 -25.97 26.91 -13.02
C ALA A 230 -25.12 26.39 -14.20
N GLY A 231 -25.02 25.07 -14.34
CA GLY A 231 -24.24 24.40 -15.38
C GLY A 231 -22.97 23.69 -14.91
N ASP A 232 -22.69 23.64 -13.60
CA ASP A 232 -21.60 22.81 -13.09
C ASP A 232 -21.95 21.31 -13.18
N GLU A 233 -21.29 20.60 -14.10
CA GLU A 233 -21.47 19.16 -14.34
C GLU A 233 -20.66 18.27 -13.37
N ARG A 234 -19.82 18.85 -12.51
CA ARG A 234 -18.97 18.08 -11.58
C ARG A 234 -19.78 17.38 -10.50
N ASP A 235 -19.38 16.15 -10.17
CA ASP A 235 -19.97 15.41 -9.07
C ASP A 235 -19.60 16.01 -7.70
N VAL A 236 -20.22 15.49 -6.63
CA VAL A 236 -19.97 16.00 -5.26
C VAL A 236 -18.55 15.73 -4.77
N HIS A 237 -17.91 14.64 -5.19
CA HIS A 237 -16.56 14.28 -4.80
C HIS A 237 -15.52 15.14 -5.52
N GLN A 238 -15.71 15.39 -6.82
CA GLN A 238 -14.89 16.31 -7.61
C GLN A 238 -14.89 17.72 -7.00
N ARG A 239 -16.07 18.26 -6.68
CA ARG A 239 -16.18 19.59 -6.06
C ARG A 239 -15.54 19.66 -4.67
N ARG A 240 -15.61 18.59 -3.88
CA ARG A 240 -14.90 18.51 -2.58
C ARG A 240 -13.39 18.49 -2.77
N ALA A 241 -12.88 17.77 -3.77
CA ALA A 241 -11.45 17.75 -4.08
C ALA A 241 -10.95 19.14 -4.50
N ASP A 242 -11.67 19.81 -5.40
CA ASP A 242 -11.34 21.17 -5.86
C ASP A 242 -11.40 22.20 -4.71
N ALA A 243 -12.44 22.13 -3.87
CA ALA A 243 -12.57 22.99 -2.70
C ALA A 243 -11.44 22.80 -1.70
N PHE A 244 -11.01 21.55 -1.49
CA PHE A 244 -9.87 21.22 -0.65
C PHE A 244 -8.57 21.78 -1.24
N ALA A 245 -8.28 21.58 -2.53
CA ALA A 245 -7.08 22.09 -3.19
C ALA A 245 -7.00 23.63 -3.11
N ARG A 246 -8.10 24.32 -3.42
CA ARG A 246 -8.19 25.79 -3.41
C ARG A 246 -7.81 26.41 -2.05
N LEU A 247 -8.13 25.75 -0.94
CA LEU A 247 -7.75 26.24 0.40
C LEU A 247 -6.23 26.32 0.54
N PHE A 248 -5.52 25.27 0.12
CA PHE A 248 -4.06 25.21 0.23
C PHE A 248 -3.38 26.06 -0.83
N ASP A 249 -3.95 26.20 -2.03
CA ASP A 249 -3.45 27.11 -3.05
C ASP A 249 -3.46 28.56 -2.55
N THR A 250 -4.52 28.97 -1.85
CA THR A 250 -4.62 30.30 -1.24
C THR A 250 -3.53 30.53 -0.19
N ILE A 251 -3.27 29.53 0.65
CA ILE A 251 -2.22 29.58 1.68
C ILE A 251 -0.82 29.61 1.04
N ALA A 252 -0.60 28.82 -0.02
CA ALA A 252 0.66 28.81 -0.76
C ALA A 252 0.94 30.16 -1.45
N ALA A 253 -0.08 30.73 -2.10
CA ALA A 253 0.01 32.01 -2.79
C ALA A 253 0.28 33.19 -1.83
N THR A 254 -0.43 33.24 -0.71
CA THR A 254 -0.23 34.29 0.32
C THR A 254 1.05 34.05 1.12
N GLY A 255 1.46 32.80 1.29
CA GLY A 255 2.56 32.39 2.15
C GLY A 255 2.25 32.56 3.64
N ALA A 256 0.96 32.63 4.01
CA ALA A 256 0.51 32.77 5.38
C ALA A 256 -0.81 32.02 5.61
N LEU A 257 -1.06 31.63 6.86
CA LEU A 257 -2.35 31.14 7.31
C LEU A 257 -3.37 32.28 7.39
N PRO A 258 -4.68 31.98 7.44
CA PRO A 258 -5.73 33.00 7.57
C PRO A 258 -5.59 33.93 8.79
N ASP A 259 -4.94 33.46 9.85
CA ASP A 259 -4.64 34.26 11.06
C ASP A 259 -3.42 35.19 10.90
N GLY A 260 -2.82 35.23 9.71
CA GLY A 260 -1.64 36.02 9.39
C GLY A 260 -0.31 35.34 9.73
N THR A 261 -0.32 34.13 10.31
CA THR A 261 0.89 33.38 10.63
C THR A 261 1.63 33.01 9.35
N ALA A 262 2.84 33.53 9.17
CA ALA A 262 3.66 33.25 7.98
C ALA A 262 4.12 31.79 7.95
N LEU A 263 4.13 31.19 6.76
CA LEU A 263 4.68 29.85 6.57
C LEU A 263 6.20 29.86 6.83
N PRO A 264 6.72 28.86 7.58
CA PRO A 264 8.15 28.78 7.87
C PRO A 264 8.95 28.56 6.58
N ARG A 265 10.11 29.23 6.49
CA ARG A 265 11.04 29.07 5.37
C ARG A 265 12.11 28.04 5.72
N LYS A 266 12.37 27.08 4.83
CA LYS A 266 13.50 26.14 4.96
C LYS A 266 14.58 26.52 3.96
N HIS A 267 15.85 26.58 4.38
CA HIS A 267 16.96 27.06 3.55
C HIS A 267 16.70 28.42 2.87
N ARG A 268 16.00 29.34 3.57
CA ARG A 268 15.56 30.65 3.07
C ARG A 268 14.60 30.61 1.86
N ARG A 269 14.03 29.44 1.53
CA ARG A 269 13.04 29.26 0.45
C ARG A 269 11.63 29.14 1.02
N ARG A 270 10.63 29.56 0.25
CA ARG A 270 9.21 29.32 0.54
C ARG A 270 8.88 27.84 0.22
N ALA A 271 7.75 27.36 0.72
CA ALA A 271 7.19 26.09 0.27
C ALA A 271 6.77 26.25 -1.20
N GLU A 272 7.48 25.59 -2.10
CA GLU A 272 7.32 25.71 -3.55
C GLU A 272 7.31 24.30 -4.15
N ILE A 273 6.46 24.10 -5.15
CA ILE A 273 6.45 22.90 -5.99
C ILE A 273 7.56 23.06 -7.04
N GLN A 274 8.33 22.00 -7.30
CA GLN A 274 9.41 22.02 -8.29
C GLN A 274 9.09 21.08 -9.45
N VAL A 275 9.15 21.62 -10.67
CA VAL A 275 9.03 20.85 -11.91
C VAL A 275 10.33 21.00 -12.69
N THR A 276 10.91 19.86 -13.10
CA THR A 276 12.03 19.80 -14.03
C THR A 276 11.52 19.32 -15.37
N VAL A 277 11.75 20.08 -16.44
CA VAL A 277 11.24 19.73 -17.78
C VAL A 277 12.20 20.26 -18.83
N ALA A 278 12.33 19.54 -19.94
CA ALA A 278 13.21 19.96 -21.03
C ALA A 278 12.70 21.28 -21.65
N ALA A 279 13.64 22.15 -22.03
CA ALA A 279 13.31 23.42 -22.65
C ALA A 279 12.55 23.22 -23.98
N THR A 280 12.85 22.16 -24.73
CA THR A 280 12.15 21.80 -25.97
C THR A 280 10.68 21.45 -25.72
N THR A 281 10.39 20.70 -24.67
CA THR A 281 9.02 20.38 -24.23
C THR A 281 8.25 21.62 -23.80
N LEU A 282 8.90 22.53 -23.06
CA LEU A 282 8.30 23.80 -22.64
C LEU A 282 7.99 24.71 -23.84
N LEU A 283 8.85 24.71 -24.85
CA LEU A 283 8.66 25.42 -26.11
C LEU A 283 7.66 24.73 -27.06
N GLY A 284 7.12 23.57 -26.69
CA GLY A 284 6.18 22.79 -27.53
C GLY A 284 6.84 22.16 -28.76
N LEU A 285 8.17 22.00 -28.74
CA LEU A 285 8.92 21.34 -29.82
C LEU A 285 8.85 19.81 -29.73
N ASP A 286 8.51 19.29 -28.55
CA ASP A 286 8.24 17.88 -28.29
C ASP A 286 7.25 17.72 -27.12
N GLU A 287 6.82 16.48 -26.88
CA GLU A 287 5.91 16.10 -25.79
C GLU A 287 6.61 15.18 -24.77
N MET A 288 7.91 15.42 -24.54
CA MET A 288 8.64 14.64 -23.53
C MET A 288 8.09 14.92 -22.13
N PRO A 289 8.04 13.93 -21.23
CA PRO A 289 7.51 14.14 -19.89
C PRO A 289 8.36 15.11 -19.08
N GLY A 290 7.72 15.88 -18.20
CA GLY A 290 8.39 16.60 -17.12
C GLY A 290 8.45 15.75 -15.84
N GLU A 291 9.21 16.19 -14.86
CA GLU A 291 9.37 15.54 -13.56
C GLU A 291 8.87 16.49 -12.47
N LEU A 292 7.86 16.07 -11.71
CA LEU A 292 7.31 16.81 -10.57
C LEU A 292 7.92 16.27 -9.27
N ALA A 293 8.69 17.11 -8.57
CA ALA A 293 9.47 16.70 -7.41
C ALA A 293 8.61 16.09 -6.29
N GLY A 294 8.84 14.82 -5.98
CA GLY A 294 8.08 14.06 -4.98
C GLY A 294 6.78 13.43 -5.49
N PHE A 295 6.45 13.60 -6.77
CA PHE A 295 5.38 12.90 -7.46
C PHE A 295 5.93 11.86 -8.45
N GLY A 296 6.84 12.28 -9.34
CA GLY A 296 7.30 11.47 -10.47
C GLY A 296 7.07 12.16 -11.82
N PRO A 297 7.06 11.38 -12.92
CA PRO A 297 6.87 11.92 -14.26
C PRO A 297 5.43 12.44 -14.46
N ILE A 298 5.31 13.61 -15.07
CA ILE A 298 4.05 14.26 -15.45
C ILE A 298 3.99 14.52 -16.96
N PRO A 299 2.79 14.49 -17.57
CA PRO A 299 2.63 14.83 -18.98
C PRO A 299 3.13 16.25 -19.30
N ALA A 300 3.65 16.44 -20.52
CA ALA A 300 4.16 17.72 -21.00
C ALA A 300 3.15 18.88 -20.87
N GLY A 301 1.86 18.61 -21.11
CA GLY A 301 0.78 19.58 -20.92
C GLY A 301 0.70 20.09 -19.48
N MET A 302 0.73 19.18 -18.50
CA MET A 302 0.72 19.50 -17.07
C MET A 302 2.01 20.23 -16.65
N ALA A 303 3.17 19.81 -17.15
CA ALA A 303 4.43 20.49 -16.88
C ALA A 303 4.41 21.94 -17.39
N ARG A 304 3.85 22.18 -18.59
CA ARG A 304 3.66 23.51 -19.15
C ARG A 304 2.69 24.35 -18.34
N GLU A 305 1.59 23.76 -17.88
CA GLU A 305 0.61 24.45 -17.04
C GLU A 305 1.24 24.95 -15.74
N ILE A 306 1.95 24.07 -15.02
CA ILE A 306 2.67 24.44 -13.79
C ILE A 306 3.75 25.49 -14.07
N ALA A 307 4.44 25.40 -15.21
CA ALA A 307 5.52 26.32 -15.56
C ALA A 307 5.05 27.76 -15.88
N ARG A 308 3.77 27.98 -16.25
CA ARG A 308 3.24 29.31 -16.60
C ARG A 308 3.44 30.34 -15.50
N ASP A 309 3.19 29.95 -14.26
CA ASP A 309 3.28 30.82 -13.08
C ASP A 309 4.55 30.54 -12.24
N GLY A 310 5.47 29.73 -12.78
CA GLY A 310 6.68 29.28 -12.08
C GLY A 310 7.82 30.30 -12.12
N THR A 311 8.76 30.18 -11.17
CA THR A 311 10.07 30.84 -11.26
C THR A 311 11.07 29.92 -11.94
N TRP A 312 11.71 30.38 -13.02
CA TRP A 312 12.51 29.54 -13.89
C TRP A 312 13.97 29.52 -13.44
N ARG A 313 14.56 28.32 -13.42
CA ARG A 313 16.00 28.14 -13.21
C ARG A 313 16.54 27.22 -14.29
N ARG A 314 17.68 27.60 -14.86
CA ARG A 314 18.34 26.81 -15.90
C ARG A 314 19.17 25.71 -15.27
N LEU A 315 18.95 24.48 -15.73
CA LEU A 315 19.79 23.32 -15.46
C LEU A 315 20.46 22.89 -16.77
N LEU A 316 21.73 22.54 -16.72
CA LEU A 316 22.47 22.04 -17.89
C LEU A 316 22.63 20.53 -17.77
N THR A 317 22.15 19.81 -18.78
CA THR A 317 22.26 18.37 -18.90
C THR A 317 23.15 17.99 -20.08
N ASP A 318 23.90 16.90 -19.93
CA ASP A 318 24.57 16.21 -21.00
C ASP A 318 23.53 15.71 -22.03
N PRO A 319 23.70 16.04 -23.33
CA PRO A 319 22.70 15.78 -24.36
C PRO A 319 22.60 14.30 -24.78
N VAL A 320 23.56 13.45 -24.41
CA VAL A 320 23.59 12.02 -24.79
C VAL A 320 22.95 11.16 -23.70
N THR A 321 23.22 11.49 -22.44
CA THR A 321 22.84 10.68 -21.27
C THR A 321 21.68 11.28 -20.47
N GLY A 322 21.33 12.56 -20.71
CA GLY A 322 20.32 13.28 -19.92
C GLY A 322 20.75 13.61 -18.49
N THR A 323 22.03 13.42 -18.16
CA THR A 323 22.58 13.63 -16.82
C THR A 323 23.00 15.08 -16.59
N LEU A 324 22.86 15.62 -15.37
CA LEU A 324 23.36 16.94 -15.02
C LEU A 324 24.91 16.97 -15.05
N VAL A 325 25.52 18.11 -15.37
CA VAL A 325 26.99 18.30 -15.33
C VAL A 325 27.41 18.93 -13.98
N GLU A 326 28.35 18.32 -13.25
CA GLU A 326 28.67 18.62 -11.82
C GLU A 326 30.02 19.34 -11.59
N ARG A 327 30.17 20.00 -10.43
CA ARG A 327 31.43 20.36 -9.74
C ARG A 327 31.34 19.97 -8.24
N GLY A 328 32.34 19.25 -7.71
CA GLY A 328 32.41 18.78 -6.31
C GLY A 328 32.74 19.85 -5.26
N THR A 329 32.78 19.48 -3.97
CA THR A 329 32.90 20.43 -2.83
C THR A 329 33.98 20.07 -1.81
N ALA A 330 34.67 21.06 -1.23
CA ALA A 330 35.81 20.87 -0.31
C ALA A 330 35.44 20.52 1.16
N THR A 331 34.22 20.07 1.46
CA THR A 331 33.76 19.79 2.83
C THR A 331 32.93 18.52 2.92
N TYR A 332 32.89 17.88 4.11
CA TYR A 332 32.05 16.70 4.40
C TYR A 332 30.57 16.93 4.06
N ARG A 333 30.04 18.10 4.43
CA ARG A 333 28.67 18.47 4.05
C ARG A 333 28.66 18.91 2.59
N PRO A 334 27.82 18.29 1.74
CA PRO A 334 27.73 18.71 0.35
C PRO A 334 27.23 20.15 0.27
N GLY A 335 27.82 20.92 -0.65
CA GLY A 335 27.35 22.25 -1.03
C GLY A 335 25.96 22.23 -1.68
N ALA A 336 25.38 23.41 -1.90
CA ALA A 336 24.02 23.53 -2.41
C ALA A 336 23.83 22.92 -3.81
N ASP A 337 24.82 23.06 -4.68
CA ASP A 337 24.75 22.55 -6.07
C ASP A 337 24.85 21.03 -6.11
N LEU A 338 25.79 20.44 -5.36
CA LEU A 338 25.90 18.99 -5.20
C LEU A 338 24.66 18.39 -4.51
N THR A 339 24.10 19.10 -3.53
CA THR A 339 22.86 18.65 -2.88
C THR A 339 21.70 18.61 -3.86
N ALA A 340 21.52 19.67 -4.65
CA ALA A 340 20.49 19.73 -5.67
C ALA A 340 20.70 18.64 -6.74
N PHE A 341 21.96 18.37 -7.11
CA PHE A 341 22.33 17.30 -8.03
C PHE A 341 21.89 15.92 -7.53
N VAL A 342 22.29 15.53 -6.32
CA VAL A 342 22.02 14.18 -5.80
C VAL A 342 20.52 13.95 -5.60
N ILE A 343 19.80 14.98 -5.12
CA ILE A 343 18.33 14.92 -4.97
C ILE A 343 17.65 14.75 -6.33
N ALA A 344 18.06 15.52 -7.35
CA ALA A 344 17.49 15.41 -8.69
C ALA A 344 17.81 14.06 -9.34
N ARG A 345 19.02 13.52 -9.09
CA ARG A 345 19.45 12.22 -9.62
C ARG A 345 18.69 11.05 -9.02
N ASP A 346 18.57 11.02 -7.69
CA ASP A 346 18.03 9.84 -7.01
C ASP A 346 16.51 9.82 -6.97
N VAL A 347 15.88 10.99 -7.06
CA VAL A 347 14.42 11.27 -7.06
C VAL A 347 13.74 10.84 -5.76
N THR A 348 13.91 9.58 -5.36
CA THR A 348 13.50 8.99 -4.10
C THR A 348 14.67 8.34 -3.37
N CYS A 349 14.44 7.91 -2.13
CA CYS A 349 15.37 7.08 -1.38
C CYS A 349 15.91 5.92 -2.25
N THR A 350 17.22 5.68 -2.21
CA THR A 350 17.88 4.65 -3.05
C THR A 350 17.66 3.21 -2.57
N PHE A 351 16.88 3.01 -1.50
CA PHE A 351 16.47 1.69 -1.02
C PHE A 351 15.30 1.16 -1.87
N MET A 352 15.32 -0.13 -2.16
CA MET A 352 14.34 -0.81 -3.00
C MET A 352 12.93 -0.70 -2.40
N GLY A 353 11.97 -0.26 -3.22
CA GLY A 353 10.57 -0.07 -2.80
C GLY A 353 10.31 1.18 -1.95
N CYS A 354 11.32 1.96 -1.58
CA CYS A 354 11.11 3.18 -0.79
C CYS A 354 10.74 4.37 -1.68
N GLY A 355 9.52 4.89 -1.49
CA GLY A 355 9.00 6.06 -2.21
C GLY A 355 9.35 7.42 -1.59
N GLN A 356 10.15 7.48 -0.51
CA GLN A 356 10.42 8.74 0.18
C GLN A 356 11.15 9.73 -0.75
N PRO A 357 10.62 10.95 -0.98
CA PRO A 357 11.25 11.91 -1.88
C PRO A 357 12.65 12.34 -1.43
N GLY A 358 13.58 12.47 -2.38
CA GLY A 358 14.99 12.78 -2.10
C GLY A 358 15.22 14.07 -1.31
N TRP A 359 14.35 15.07 -1.45
CA TRP A 359 14.42 16.32 -0.66
C TRP A 359 14.01 16.16 0.81
N ARG A 360 13.36 15.03 1.16
CA ARG A 360 13.12 14.58 2.55
C ARG A 360 14.14 13.55 3.01
N CYS A 361 15.09 13.18 2.17
CA CYS A 361 16.17 12.26 2.49
C CYS A 361 17.39 13.01 3.01
N GLU A 362 18.21 12.28 3.74
CA GLU A 362 19.58 12.66 4.07
C GLU A 362 20.49 12.22 2.91
N LEU A 363 21.53 13.00 2.64
CA LEU A 363 22.57 12.59 1.70
C LEU A 363 23.63 11.83 2.45
N ASP A 364 23.79 10.55 2.12
CA ASP A 364 24.63 9.63 2.85
C ASP A 364 25.73 9.07 1.95
N HIS A 365 26.98 9.18 2.41
CA HIS A 365 28.17 8.69 1.71
C HIS A 365 28.18 7.17 1.69
N ARG A 366 28.16 6.53 0.52
CA ARG A 366 28.22 5.07 0.37
C ARG A 366 29.46 4.50 1.06
N GLU A 367 30.62 5.02 0.69
CA GLU A 367 31.87 4.83 1.42
C GLU A 367 31.92 5.85 2.56
N PRO A 368 32.01 5.42 3.83
CA PRO A 368 32.08 6.33 4.97
C PRO A 368 33.16 7.39 4.78
N PHE A 369 32.83 8.63 5.15
CA PHE A 369 33.76 9.75 5.05
C PHE A 369 34.95 9.56 6.01
N ASP A 370 36.15 9.68 5.47
CA ASP A 370 37.42 9.66 6.20
C ASP A 370 37.97 11.08 6.31
N ALA A 371 38.22 11.52 7.55
CA ALA A 371 38.73 12.86 7.82
C ALA A 371 40.17 13.08 7.34
N GLU A 372 40.94 12.01 7.11
CA GLU A 372 42.34 12.07 6.67
C GLU A 372 42.48 12.22 5.15
N ARG A 373 41.37 12.11 4.40
CA ARG A 373 41.34 12.21 2.93
C ARG A 373 40.72 13.54 2.46
N PRO A 374 41.11 14.08 1.29
CA PRO A 374 40.50 15.30 0.75
C PRO A 374 38.99 15.16 0.60
N ALA A 375 38.25 16.17 1.08
CA ALA A 375 36.80 16.09 1.12
C ALA A 375 36.14 16.19 -0.27
N ASP A 376 36.79 16.86 -1.21
CA ASP A 376 36.38 17.00 -2.62
C ASP A 376 36.55 15.71 -3.43
N GLU A 377 37.36 14.77 -2.94
CA GLU A 377 37.48 13.43 -3.52
C GLU A 377 36.43 12.45 -2.97
N GLN A 378 35.87 12.75 -1.79
CA GLN A 378 34.96 11.85 -1.06
C GLN A 378 33.50 12.31 -1.10
N THR A 379 33.26 13.61 -1.07
CA THR A 379 31.92 14.23 -1.09
C THR A 379 31.61 14.64 -2.51
N THR A 380 31.39 13.62 -3.33
CA THR A 380 31.10 13.72 -4.76
C THR A 380 29.73 13.11 -5.03
N ALA A 381 29.12 13.42 -6.17
CA ALA A 381 27.89 12.73 -6.52
C ALA A 381 28.11 11.22 -6.64
N ALA A 382 29.29 10.78 -7.09
CA ALA A 382 29.59 9.37 -7.15
C ALA A 382 29.44 8.71 -5.78
N ASN A 383 29.88 9.33 -4.68
CA ASN A 383 29.83 8.69 -3.36
C ASN A 383 28.55 8.98 -2.56
N LEU A 384 27.76 10.02 -2.89
CA LEU A 384 26.53 10.35 -2.15
C LEU A 384 25.29 9.67 -2.74
N ASP A 385 24.38 9.22 -1.88
CA ASP A 385 23.02 8.82 -2.26
C ASP A 385 21.96 9.43 -1.34
N ALA A 386 20.77 9.68 -1.87
CA ALA A 386 19.60 10.06 -1.07
C ALA A 386 19.04 8.85 -0.29
N ARG A 387 19.02 8.92 1.05
CA ARG A 387 18.43 7.90 1.93
C ARG A 387 17.47 8.50 2.95
N CYS A 388 16.31 7.88 3.16
CA CYS A 388 15.45 8.29 4.28
C CYS A 388 16.12 7.92 5.61
N LYS A 389 15.68 8.56 6.69
CA LYS A 389 16.24 8.31 8.03
C LYS A 389 16.28 6.81 8.38
N HIS A 390 15.19 6.08 8.12
CA HIS A 390 15.11 4.64 8.38
C HIS A 390 16.17 3.84 7.61
N HIS A 391 16.29 4.03 6.28
CA HIS A 391 17.24 3.26 5.47
C HIS A 391 18.69 3.76 5.60
N HIS A 392 18.90 4.99 6.05
CA HIS A 392 20.21 5.45 6.49
C HIS A 392 20.64 4.69 7.76
N GLU A 393 19.76 4.54 8.75
CA GLU A 393 20.02 3.76 9.97
C GLU A 393 20.28 2.27 9.66
N GLN A 394 19.55 1.69 8.70
CA GLN A 394 19.77 0.30 8.26
C GLN A 394 21.17 0.06 7.67
N LYS A 395 21.70 1.03 6.92
CA LYS A 395 23.07 0.95 6.39
C LYS A 395 24.11 1.19 7.48
N THR A 396 23.89 2.16 8.36
CA THR A 396 24.86 2.54 9.40
C THR A 396 24.97 1.48 10.50
N SER A 397 23.85 0.84 10.87
CA SER A 397 23.78 -0.03 12.06
C SER A 397 22.97 -1.31 11.86
N GLY A 398 22.20 -1.43 10.79
CA GLY A 398 21.35 -2.60 10.50
C GLY A 398 22.03 -3.70 9.68
N GLY A 399 23.33 -3.58 9.37
CA GLY A 399 24.11 -4.59 8.66
C GLY A 399 23.89 -4.65 7.14
N TRP A 400 23.17 -3.67 6.58
CA TRP A 400 22.98 -3.55 5.14
C TRP A 400 24.16 -2.84 4.48
N SER A 401 24.60 -3.34 3.33
CA SER A 401 25.61 -2.67 2.49
C SER A 401 25.03 -2.32 1.12
N VAL A 402 25.64 -1.37 0.44
CA VAL A 402 25.11 -0.82 -0.82
C VAL A 402 26.22 -0.49 -1.79
N ARG A 403 26.06 -0.91 -3.05
CA ARG A 403 26.90 -0.45 -4.17
C ARG A 403 26.04 0.07 -5.31
N ARG A 404 26.62 0.94 -6.12
CA ARG A 404 26.01 1.41 -7.36
C ARG A 404 26.59 0.61 -8.53
N VAL A 405 25.72 0.11 -9.39
CA VAL A 405 26.09 -0.60 -10.62
C VAL A 405 26.64 0.43 -11.61
N PRO A 406 27.90 0.28 -12.05
CA PRO A 406 28.47 1.17 -13.06
C PRO A 406 27.67 1.12 -14.37
N GLY A 407 27.55 2.26 -15.05
CA GLY A 407 26.88 2.36 -16.36
C GLY A 407 25.35 2.37 -16.34
N SER A 408 24.70 1.64 -15.42
CA SER A 408 23.22 1.64 -15.30
C SER A 408 22.71 2.61 -14.24
N GLY A 409 23.55 2.95 -13.26
CA GLY A 409 23.18 3.78 -12.11
C GLY A 409 22.24 3.11 -11.10
N ALA A 410 21.96 1.81 -11.28
CA ALA A 410 21.19 1.02 -10.32
C ALA A 410 21.95 0.93 -8.97
N CYS A 411 21.21 0.74 -7.88
CA CYS A 411 21.77 0.47 -6.56
C CYS A 411 21.49 -0.99 -6.19
N GLU A 412 22.53 -1.73 -5.84
CA GLU A 412 22.40 -3.04 -5.24
C GLU A 412 22.61 -2.92 -3.74
N TRP A 413 21.64 -3.43 -2.99
CA TRP A 413 21.72 -3.52 -1.55
C TRP A 413 21.87 -4.98 -1.16
N THR A 414 22.81 -5.24 -0.26
CA THR A 414 23.04 -6.56 0.28
C THR A 414 22.63 -6.55 1.75
N ASP A 415 21.75 -7.48 2.10
CA ASP A 415 21.29 -7.65 3.48
C ASP A 415 22.37 -8.34 4.35
N PRO A 416 22.17 -8.42 5.68
CA PRO A 416 23.13 -9.09 6.58
C PRO A 416 23.35 -10.58 6.30
N TRP A 417 22.49 -11.22 5.50
CA TRP A 417 22.58 -12.64 5.13
C TRP A 417 23.22 -12.85 3.74
N GLY A 418 23.64 -11.77 3.08
CA GLY A 418 24.32 -11.82 1.78
C GLY A 418 23.38 -11.82 0.57
N ILE A 419 22.08 -11.66 0.77
CA ILE A 419 21.10 -11.58 -0.32
C ILE A 419 21.18 -10.18 -0.94
N THR A 420 21.35 -10.14 -2.26
CA THR A 420 21.46 -8.88 -3.02
C THR A 420 20.15 -8.55 -3.72
N PHE A 421 19.63 -7.37 -3.46
CA PHE A 421 18.46 -6.78 -4.10
C PHE A 421 18.90 -5.64 -5.00
N THR A 422 18.24 -5.43 -6.14
CA THR A 422 18.59 -4.37 -7.09
C THR A 422 17.45 -3.36 -7.23
N ARG A 423 17.74 -2.08 -6.94
CA ARG A 423 16.93 -0.93 -7.36
C ARG A 423 17.50 -0.38 -8.65
N LEU A 424 16.70 -0.37 -9.70
CA LEU A 424 17.10 0.20 -10.99
C LEU A 424 17.19 1.72 -10.89
N ALA A 425 18.11 2.34 -11.63
CA ALA A 425 18.04 3.78 -11.82
C ALA A 425 16.76 4.10 -12.58
N ILE A 426 15.99 5.05 -12.06
CA ILE A 426 14.91 5.66 -12.81
C ILE A 426 15.55 6.78 -13.63
N PRO A 427 15.55 6.71 -14.98
CA PRO A 427 16.09 7.79 -15.78
C PRO A 427 15.24 9.06 -15.59
N ILE A 428 15.88 10.18 -15.28
CA ILE A 428 15.22 11.49 -15.06
C ILE A 428 14.52 11.97 -16.34
N THR A 429 15.10 11.66 -17.50
CA THR A 429 14.53 11.94 -18.81
C THR A 429 14.62 10.70 -19.68
N LEU A 430 13.55 10.37 -20.39
CA LEU A 430 13.62 9.45 -21.52
C LEU A 430 14.31 10.18 -22.69
N THR A 431 15.21 9.54 -23.42
CA THR A 431 15.75 10.10 -24.66
C THR A 431 14.92 9.62 -25.85
N ALA A 432 14.90 10.38 -26.95
CA ALA A 432 14.25 9.94 -28.19
C ALA A 432 14.78 8.58 -28.68
N ALA A 433 16.08 8.31 -28.49
CA ALA A 433 16.71 7.04 -28.79
C ALA A 433 16.19 5.90 -27.88
N ALA A 434 16.05 6.14 -26.57
CA ALA A 434 15.50 5.15 -25.63
C ALA A 434 14.02 4.83 -25.95
N LEU A 435 13.23 5.83 -26.34
CA LEU A 435 11.84 5.65 -26.78
C LEU A 435 11.73 4.88 -28.09
N ALA A 436 12.61 5.16 -29.07
CA ALA A 436 12.64 4.43 -30.33
C ALA A 436 12.99 2.95 -30.12
N ALA A 437 13.95 2.66 -29.24
CA ALA A 437 14.30 1.28 -28.88
C ALA A 437 13.13 0.52 -28.23
N ILE A 438 12.29 1.19 -27.42
CA ILE A 438 11.08 0.57 -26.82
C ILE A 438 9.98 0.34 -27.86
N ARG A 439 9.75 1.30 -28.77
CA ARG A 439 8.69 1.22 -29.80
C ARG A 439 8.96 0.16 -30.87
N HIS A 440 10.22 -0.15 -31.11
CA HIS A 440 10.66 -1.13 -32.11
C HIS A 440 11.20 -2.42 -31.49
N ARG A 441 10.86 -2.68 -30.23
CA ARG A 441 11.36 -3.84 -29.50
C ARG A 441 10.70 -5.13 -29.98
N ASP A 442 11.51 -6.15 -30.21
CA ASP A 442 11.04 -7.53 -30.41
C ASP A 442 10.50 -8.08 -29.07
N PRO A 443 9.25 -8.59 -29.00
CA PRO A 443 8.68 -9.16 -27.78
C PRO A 443 9.47 -10.34 -27.21
N ASP A 444 10.34 -10.99 -28.01
CA ASP A 444 11.18 -12.11 -27.60
C ASP A 444 12.52 -11.68 -26.98
N GLU A 445 12.83 -10.37 -26.93
CA GLU A 445 14.00 -9.88 -26.22
C GLU A 445 13.85 -10.01 -24.69
N PRO A 446 14.91 -10.44 -23.97
CA PRO A 446 14.87 -10.55 -22.53
C PRO A 446 14.50 -9.20 -21.90
N ARG A 447 13.51 -9.27 -21.00
CA ARG A 447 13.08 -8.12 -20.23
C ARG A 447 14.19 -7.72 -19.26
N TRP A 448 14.29 -6.42 -19.04
CA TRP A 448 15.21 -5.80 -18.11
C TRP A 448 15.17 -6.53 -16.76
N GLY A 449 16.27 -7.21 -16.40
CA GLY A 449 16.44 -7.89 -15.10
C GLY A 449 16.36 -9.43 -15.10
N CYS A 450 16.07 -10.11 -16.21
CA CYS A 450 16.24 -11.57 -16.26
C CYS A 450 17.73 -11.91 -16.43
N ARG A 451 18.35 -12.52 -15.40
CA ARG A 451 19.70 -13.10 -15.52
C ARG A 451 19.70 -14.18 -16.63
N PRO A 452 20.70 -14.21 -17.53
CA PRO A 452 20.94 -15.41 -18.32
C PRO A 452 21.54 -16.50 -17.41
N GLY A 453 20.91 -17.67 -17.38
CA GLY A 453 21.53 -18.92 -16.94
C GLY A 453 21.80 -19.08 -15.44
N ALA A 454 20.79 -19.49 -14.69
CA ALA A 454 21.01 -20.40 -13.55
C ALA A 454 20.34 -21.72 -13.93
N ASP A 455 21.14 -22.68 -14.40
CA ASP A 455 20.66 -24.05 -14.56
C ASP A 455 20.22 -24.58 -13.18
N PRO A 456 19.10 -25.31 -13.08
CA PRO A 456 18.71 -25.95 -11.83
C PRO A 456 19.77 -26.99 -11.43
N PRO A 457 20.10 -27.13 -10.14
CA PRO A 457 21.03 -28.16 -9.69
C PRO A 457 20.45 -29.54 -10.01
N GLY A 458 21.21 -30.32 -10.77
CA GLY A 458 20.83 -31.65 -11.26
C GLY A 458 20.47 -32.61 -10.12
N GLY A 459 19.30 -33.24 -10.26
CA GLY A 459 18.92 -34.42 -9.49
C GLY A 459 19.77 -35.65 -9.88
N PRO A 460 19.82 -36.67 -9.01
CA PRO A 460 20.77 -37.76 -9.12
C PRO A 460 20.48 -38.64 -10.35
N THR A 461 21.57 -39.01 -11.03
CA THR A 461 21.60 -39.97 -12.14
C THR A 461 21.01 -41.32 -11.71
N GLY A 462 19.83 -41.65 -12.23
CA GLY A 462 19.26 -42.99 -12.22
C GLY A 462 19.44 -43.66 -13.58
N SER A 463 20.11 -44.80 -13.57
CA SER A 463 20.50 -45.62 -14.72
C SER A 463 19.34 -46.05 -15.62
N ALA A 464 19.62 -46.11 -16.92
CA ALA A 464 18.73 -46.65 -17.94
C ALA A 464 18.53 -48.18 -17.81
N GLY A 465 17.27 -48.58 -17.88
CA GLY A 465 16.74 -49.71 -18.66
C GLY A 465 17.12 -51.15 -18.30
N ASP A 466 16.11 -51.93 -17.90
CA ASP A 466 15.98 -53.32 -18.35
C ASP A 466 14.51 -53.56 -18.77
N PRO A 467 14.21 -54.02 -20.00
CA PRO A 467 12.85 -54.23 -20.48
C PRO A 467 12.55 -55.74 -20.56
N ASP A 468 11.96 -56.32 -19.52
CA ASP A 468 11.23 -57.60 -19.61
C ASP A 468 10.50 -57.90 -18.29
N GLU A 469 9.18 -57.65 -18.23
CA GLU A 469 8.18 -58.67 -17.80
C GLU A 469 6.74 -58.10 -17.77
N PRO A 470 5.70 -58.95 -18.02
CA PRO A 470 4.36 -58.54 -18.44
C PRO A 470 3.31 -58.60 -17.27
N PRO A 471 2.03 -58.32 -17.53
CA PRO A 471 1.17 -57.55 -16.63
C PRO A 471 0.31 -58.39 -15.69
N PHE A 472 -0.11 -57.80 -14.57
CA PHE A 472 -1.42 -58.04 -13.93
C PHE A 472 -1.99 -56.74 -13.38
#